data_AF-A0A970SX60-F1
#
_entry.id   AF-A0A970SX60-F1
#
_cell.length_a   1.000
_cell.length_b   1.000
_cell.length_c   1.000
_cell.angle_alpha   90.00
_cell.angle_beta   90.00
_cell.angle_gamma   90.00
#
_symmetry.space_group_name_H-M   'P 1'
#
loop_
_entity.id
_entity.type
_entity.pdbx_description
1 polymer ?
#
loop_
_entity_poly.entity_id
_entity_poly.type
_entity_poly.pdbx_seq_one_letter_code
_entity_poly.pdbx_strand_id
1 'polypeptide(L)'
;MGTVGFLSNIRADEFEQYWQPFVNGDFSLEERMLQEISVYQGNGLTDRVLSLNEVSIKSNTARIISLEVTIEGRPHGVYRGDGLIVATPSGSTGYSLSCGGPIIDPVLDVFVLTPISSYQLSKRSLVVAADKQIEIRPRDGEQYYVAVDGQTCMNITEHGTVHIKKADRGLKLAVVKPRFFFETMVERLQRDQDE
;
A
#
# COMPACT_ATOMS: atom_id res chain seq x y z
N MET A 1 21.08 -6.92 -11.39
CA MET A 1 19.93 -6.02 -11.60
C MET A 1 18.72 -6.91 -11.77
N GLY A 2 17.71 -6.70 -10.92
CA GLY A 2 16.75 -7.73 -10.51
C GLY A 2 15.56 -7.95 -11.43
N THR A 3 14.66 -8.82 -10.96
CA THR A 3 13.37 -9.17 -11.56
C THR A 3 12.53 -7.93 -11.89
N VAL A 4 11.84 -7.95 -13.02
CA VAL A 4 10.91 -6.88 -13.42
C VAL A 4 9.80 -6.77 -12.36
N GLY A 5 9.75 -5.64 -11.66
CA GLY A 5 8.67 -5.32 -10.72
C GLY A 5 7.38 -4.93 -11.45
N PHE A 6 6.27 -4.85 -10.71
CA PHE A 6 4.97 -4.39 -11.23
C PHE A 6 5.00 -2.96 -11.80
N LEU A 7 6.01 -2.16 -11.45
CA LEU A 7 6.16 -0.76 -11.87
C LEU A 7 7.26 -0.56 -12.93
N SER A 8 8.10 -1.57 -13.18
CA SER A 8 9.15 -1.47 -14.20
C SER A 8 8.57 -1.85 -15.57
N ASN A 9 8.54 -0.92 -16.53
CA ASN A 9 7.94 -1.19 -17.84
C ASN A 9 8.86 -1.99 -18.79
N ILE A 10 10.18 -1.77 -18.70
CA ILE A 10 11.19 -2.46 -19.52
C ILE A 10 12.29 -3.06 -18.64
N ARG A 11 12.94 -4.11 -19.15
CA ARG A 11 14.17 -4.66 -18.57
C ARG A 11 15.38 -3.84 -18.98
N ALA A 12 16.50 -4.01 -18.27
CA ALA A 12 17.75 -3.33 -18.60
C ALA A 12 18.28 -3.71 -19.99
N ASP A 13 18.12 -4.98 -20.40
CA ASP A 13 18.50 -5.48 -21.72
C ASP A 13 17.58 -4.98 -22.86
N GLU A 14 16.42 -4.42 -22.53
CA GLU A 14 15.49 -3.83 -23.48
C GLU A 14 15.70 -2.32 -23.65
N PHE A 15 16.58 -1.68 -22.87
CA PHE A 15 16.74 -0.22 -22.84
C PHE A 15 17.00 0.38 -24.24
N GLU A 16 17.96 -0.17 -24.97
CA GLU A 16 18.33 0.31 -26.32
C GLU A 16 17.17 0.27 -27.31
N GLN A 17 16.24 -0.67 -27.13
CA GLN A 17 15.07 -0.81 -28.01
C GLN A 17 14.03 0.29 -27.79
N TYR A 18 13.83 0.73 -26.53
CA TYR A 18 12.71 1.59 -26.16
C TYR A 18 13.11 3.04 -25.82
N TRP A 19 14.41 3.36 -25.70
CA TRP A 19 14.84 4.72 -25.35
C TRP A 19 14.50 5.74 -26.46
N GLN A 20 14.73 5.40 -27.73
CA GLN A 20 14.51 6.32 -28.83
C GLN A 20 13.01 6.60 -29.06
N PRO A 21 12.11 5.60 -29.09
CA PRO A 21 10.65 5.83 -29.07
C PRO A 21 10.22 6.69 -27.87
N PHE A 22 10.74 6.41 -26.67
CA PHE A 22 10.39 7.18 -25.47
C PHE A 22 10.72 8.68 -25.61
N VAL A 23 11.93 9.01 -26.09
CA VAL A 23 12.35 10.41 -26.31
C VAL A 23 11.53 11.09 -27.40
N ASN A 24 11.05 10.33 -28.39
CA ASN A 24 10.19 10.83 -29.45
C ASN A 24 8.73 11.02 -29.02
N GLY A 25 8.37 10.62 -27.79
CA GLY A 25 7.01 10.70 -27.27
C GLY A 25 6.15 9.47 -27.57
N ASP A 26 6.73 8.38 -28.07
CA ASP A 26 6.05 7.14 -28.40
C ASP A 26 5.83 6.30 -27.13
N PHE A 27 5.00 6.80 -26.22
CA PHE A 27 4.56 6.11 -25.02
C PHE A 27 3.12 6.47 -24.68
N SER A 28 2.48 5.60 -23.92
CA SER A 28 1.19 5.90 -23.29
C SER A 28 1.41 6.32 -21.83
N LEU A 29 0.47 7.09 -21.28
CA LEU A 29 0.47 7.45 -19.87
C LEU A 29 -0.54 6.58 -19.14
N GLU A 30 -0.09 5.96 -18.05
CA GLU A 30 -0.94 5.28 -17.09
C GLU A 30 -0.94 6.08 -15.79
N GLU A 31 -2.12 6.30 -15.22
CA GLU A 31 -2.25 7.02 -13.95
C GLU A 31 -2.50 6.01 -12.82
N ARG A 32 -1.71 6.14 -11.74
CA ARG A 32 -1.87 5.34 -10.52
C ARG A 32 -2.29 6.24 -9.38
N MET A 33 -3.31 5.83 -8.64
CA MET A 33 -3.68 6.53 -7.43
C MET A 33 -2.54 6.51 -6.41
N LEU A 34 -2.41 7.60 -5.66
CA LEU A 34 -1.57 7.70 -4.48
C LEU A 34 -2.48 7.86 -3.26
N GLN A 35 -2.01 7.38 -2.12
CA GLN A 35 -2.61 7.73 -0.83
C GLN A 35 -1.74 8.77 -0.12
N GLU A 36 -2.38 9.72 0.55
CA GLU A 36 -1.74 10.65 1.47
C GLU A 36 -1.91 10.13 2.89
N ILE A 37 -0.79 9.98 3.59
CA ILE A 37 -0.73 9.61 5.00
C ILE A 37 -0.35 10.85 5.78
N SER A 38 -1.16 11.22 6.75
CA SER A 38 -0.83 12.24 7.75
C SER A 38 -0.74 11.58 9.12
N VAL A 39 0.38 11.75 9.80
CA VAL A 39 0.62 11.18 11.13
C VAL A 39 0.62 12.30 12.17
N TYR A 40 -0.18 12.09 13.21
CA TYR A 40 -0.34 13.01 14.32
C TYR A 40 0.15 12.37 15.60
N GLN A 41 0.74 13.16 16.47
CA GLN A 41 1.11 12.79 17.83
C GLN A 41 0.46 13.81 18.78
N GLY A 42 -0.58 13.37 19.50
CA GLY A 42 -1.48 14.30 20.18
C GLY A 42 -2.17 15.23 19.17
N ASN A 43 -2.04 16.55 19.37
CA ASN A 43 -2.65 17.56 18.49
C ASN A 43 -1.73 18.05 17.37
N GLY A 44 -0.48 17.58 17.31
CA GLY A 44 0.52 18.03 16.33
C GLY A 44 0.63 17.08 15.15
N LEU A 45 0.62 17.62 13.93
CA LEU A 45 1.02 16.88 12.72
C LEU A 45 2.55 16.71 12.78
N THR A 46 3.03 15.47 12.75
CA THR A 46 4.47 15.18 12.73
C THR A 46 4.95 14.96 11.31
N ASP A 47 4.15 14.25 10.50
CA ASP A 47 4.55 13.83 9.17
C ASP A 47 3.38 13.85 8.19
N ARG A 48 3.69 14.14 6.92
CA ARG A 48 2.78 13.96 5.80
C ARG A 48 3.55 13.39 4.62
N VAL A 49 3.12 12.21 4.15
CA VAL A 49 3.84 11.42 3.14
C VAL A 49 2.85 10.88 2.11
N LEU A 50 3.30 10.79 0.85
CA LEU A 50 2.55 10.10 -0.21
C LEU A 50 3.06 8.67 -0.34
N SER A 51 2.15 7.75 -0.61
CA SER A 51 2.44 6.35 -0.84
C SER A 51 1.81 5.89 -2.15
N LEU A 52 2.60 5.16 -2.93
CA LEU A 52 2.14 4.45 -4.10
C LEU A 52 1.60 3.07 -3.73
N ASN A 53 2.21 2.38 -2.77
CA ASN A 53 1.86 1.00 -2.46
C ASN A 53 1.05 0.90 -1.17
N GLU A 54 1.68 1.08 -0.01
CA GLU A 54 1.01 0.90 1.26
C GLU A 54 1.56 1.76 2.40
N VAL A 55 0.72 1.92 3.43
CA VAL A 55 1.15 2.22 4.78
C VAL A 55 0.85 1.01 5.66
N SER A 56 1.80 0.64 6.49
CA SER A 56 1.63 -0.43 7.47
C SER A 56 1.89 0.11 8.87
N ILE A 57 0.98 -0.19 9.80
CA ILE A 57 1.11 0.12 11.22
C ILE A 57 1.31 -1.20 11.94
N LYS A 58 2.47 -1.38 12.56
CA LYS A 58 2.91 -2.65 13.17
C LYS A 58 3.36 -2.47 14.61
N SER A 59 3.43 -3.57 15.34
CA SER A 59 4.13 -3.61 16.62
C SER A 59 5.63 -3.37 16.40
N ASN A 60 6.24 -2.52 17.23
CA ASN A 60 7.70 -2.38 17.26
C ASN A 60 8.36 -3.44 18.19
N THR A 61 7.56 -4.38 18.70
CA THR A 61 8.00 -5.47 19.60
C THR A 61 7.37 -6.79 19.17
N ALA A 62 7.63 -7.88 19.90
CA ALA A 62 6.97 -9.17 19.68
C ALA A 62 5.57 -9.28 20.32
N ARG A 63 4.96 -8.16 20.73
CA ARG A 63 3.64 -8.12 21.37
C ARG A 63 2.53 -7.86 20.36
N ILE A 64 1.38 -8.46 20.63
CA ILE A 64 0.12 -8.17 19.93
C ILE A 64 -0.29 -6.73 20.26
N ILE A 65 -0.60 -5.96 19.23
CA ILE A 65 -1.10 -4.59 19.35
C ILE A 65 -2.58 -4.49 19.01
N SER A 66 -3.24 -3.43 19.46
CA SER A 66 -4.62 -3.09 19.16
C SER A 66 -4.71 -1.80 18.34
N LEU A 67 -5.31 -1.88 17.15
CA LEU A 67 -5.53 -0.75 16.26
C LEU A 67 -7.03 -0.51 16.09
N GLU A 68 -7.52 0.61 16.59
CA GLU A 68 -8.88 1.07 16.34
C GLU A 68 -8.95 1.73 14.96
N VAL A 69 -9.92 1.31 14.15
CA VAL A 69 -10.13 1.81 12.80
C VAL A 69 -11.49 2.49 12.70
N THR A 70 -11.44 3.70 12.17
CA THR A 70 -12.59 4.53 11.84
C THR A 70 -12.58 4.80 10.35
N ILE A 71 -13.74 4.69 9.70
CA ILE A 71 -13.89 4.94 8.25
C ILE A 71 -15.01 5.96 8.10
N GLU A 72 -14.73 7.08 7.44
CA GLU A 72 -15.71 8.18 7.27
C GLU A 72 -16.30 8.65 8.62
N GLY A 73 -15.43 8.79 9.62
CA GLY A 73 -15.82 9.20 10.98
C GLY A 73 -16.65 8.17 11.76
N ARG A 74 -16.93 6.99 11.19
CA ARG A 74 -17.69 5.92 11.85
C ARG A 74 -16.76 4.82 12.37
N PRO A 75 -16.89 4.40 13.64
CA PRO A 75 -16.12 3.27 14.16
C PRO A 75 -16.41 2.02 13.33
N HIS A 76 -15.38 1.44 12.73
CA HIS A 76 -15.47 0.17 12.02
C HIS A 76 -15.11 -1.01 12.94
N GLY A 77 -14.12 -0.82 13.80
CA GLY A 77 -13.78 -1.78 14.86
C GLY A 77 -12.29 -1.80 15.17
N VAL A 78 -11.91 -2.72 16.05
CA VAL A 78 -10.53 -2.91 16.49
C VAL A 78 -9.93 -4.13 15.79
N TYR A 79 -8.74 -3.94 15.22
CA TYR A 79 -7.88 -4.99 14.69
C TYR A 79 -6.81 -5.33 15.72
N ARG A 80 -6.63 -6.62 15.98
CA ARG A 80 -5.58 -7.09 16.89
C ARG A 80 -4.73 -8.16 16.25
N GLY A 81 -3.42 -8.02 16.38
CA GLY A 81 -2.41 -8.86 15.74
C GLY A 81 -1.06 -8.15 15.72
N ASP A 82 -0.26 -8.44 14.71
CA ASP A 82 1.05 -7.81 14.52
C ASP A 82 0.92 -6.41 13.90
N GLY A 83 -0.23 -6.11 13.28
CA GLY A 83 -0.49 -4.82 12.66
C GLY A 83 -1.61 -4.82 11.62
N LEU A 84 -1.66 -3.73 10.86
CA LEU A 84 -2.62 -3.50 9.79
C LEU A 84 -1.93 -2.79 8.62
N ILE A 85 -2.24 -3.23 7.40
CA ILE A 85 -1.79 -2.61 6.15
C ILE A 85 -2.98 -1.88 5.53
N VAL A 86 -2.76 -0.67 5.03
CA VAL A 86 -3.68 0.00 4.10
C VAL A 86 -2.93 0.23 2.80
N ALA A 87 -3.34 -0.50 1.76
CA ALA A 87 -2.70 -0.47 0.46
C ALA A 87 -3.60 0.14 -0.60
N THR A 88 -2.98 0.75 -1.60
CA THR A 88 -3.59 1.10 -2.88
C THR A 88 -3.73 -0.17 -3.74
N PRO A 89 -4.38 -0.10 -4.91
CA PRO A 89 -4.39 -1.18 -5.89
C PRO A 89 -2.99 -1.60 -6.33
N SER A 90 -2.07 -0.64 -6.52
CA SER A 90 -0.68 -0.94 -6.89
C SER A 90 0.02 -1.72 -5.77
N GLY A 91 -0.20 -1.34 -4.51
CA GLY A 91 0.33 -2.04 -3.34
C GLY A 91 -0.37 -3.35 -2.99
N SER A 92 -1.52 -3.66 -3.61
CA SER A 92 -2.25 -4.91 -3.36
C SER A 92 -1.42 -6.15 -3.69
N THR A 93 -0.47 -6.02 -4.62
CA THR A 93 0.47 -7.07 -5.07
C THR A 93 1.80 -7.07 -4.30
N GLY A 94 1.97 -6.14 -3.35
CA GLY A 94 3.12 -6.00 -2.48
C GLY A 94 2.92 -6.69 -1.13
N TYR A 95 3.21 -5.98 -0.04
CA TYR A 95 3.12 -6.55 1.30
C TYR A 95 1.71 -6.99 1.69
N SER A 96 0.68 -6.32 1.16
CA SER A 96 -0.72 -6.73 1.33
C SER A 96 -0.96 -8.16 0.81
N LEU A 97 -0.41 -8.53 -0.36
CA LEU A 97 -0.54 -9.89 -0.91
C LEU A 97 0.11 -10.92 0.00
N SER A 98 1.32 -10.63 0.51
CA SER A 98 2.03 -11.52 1.44
C SER A 98 1.26 -11.77 2.73
N CYS A 99 0.43 -10.82 3.17
CA CYS A 99 -0.44 -10.97 4.33
C CYS A 99 -1.84 -11.55 3.99
N GLY A 100 -2.04 -12.07 2.78
CA GLY A 100 -3.29 -12.70 2.35
C GLY A 100 -4.36 -11.72 1.87
N GLY A 101 -3.99 -10.48 1.57
CA GLY A 101 -4.87 -9.51 0.94
C GLY A 101 -5.19 -9.88 -0.52
N PRO A 102 -6.36 -9.45 -1.03
CA PRO A 102 -6.73 -9.68 -2.42
C PRO A 102 -5.83 -8.87 -3.37
N ILE A 103 -5.63 -9.43 -4.55
CA ILE A 103 -5.11 -8.70 -5.70
C ILE A 103 -6.21 -7.77 -6.21
N ILE A 104 -5.83 -6.51 -6.47
CA ILE A 104 -6.73 -5.48 -7.00
C ILE A 104 -6.20 -4.99 -8.34
N ASP A 105 -7.09 -4.82 -9.31
CA ASP A 105 -6.76 -4.22 -10.60
C ASP A 105 -6.27 -2.76 -10.39
N PRO A 106 -5.08 -2.38 -10.91
CA PRO A 106 -4.48 -1.06 -10.72
C PRO A 106 -5.35 0.12 -11.14
N VAL A 107 -6.34 -0.08 -12.02
CA VAL A 107 -7.22 0.99 -12.51
C VAL A 107 -8.36 1.33 -11.55
N LEU A 108 -8.60 0.52 -10.51
CA LEU A 108 -9.67 0.73 -9.55
C LEU A 108 -9.32 1.82 -8.53
N ASP A 109 -10.31 2.55 -8.05
CA ASP A 109 -10.14 3.55 -6.99
C ASP A 109 -10.61 3.00 -5.63
N VAL A 110 -9.78 2.17 -5.02
CA VAL A 110 -10.08 1.52 -3.74
C VAL A 110 -8.87 1.47 -2.81
N PHE A 111 -9.14 1.42 -1.51
CA PHE A 111 -8.18 0.98 -0.50
C PHE A 111 -8.46 -0.46 -0.10
N VAL A 112 -7.39 -1.20 0.22
CA VAL A 112 -7.48 -2.50 0.86
C VAL A 112 -6.84 -2.46 2.24
N LEU A 113 -7.62 -2.80 3.26
CA LEU A 113 -7.16 -2.96 4.64
C LEU A 113 -6.87 -4.44 4.85
N THR A 114 -5.60 -4.81 5.07
CA THR A 114 -5.16 -6.20 5.26
C THR A 114 -4.54 -6.37 6.64
N PRO A 115 -5.14 -7.17 7.55
CA PRO A 115 -4.57 -7.45 8.86
C PRO A 115 -3.26 -8.23 8.76
N ILE A 116 -2.29 -7.95 9.63
CA ILE A 116 -1.05 -8.71 9.74
C ILE A 116 -1.17 -9.68 10.92
N SER A 117 -1.06 -10.99 10.64
CA SER A 117 -1.12 -12.07 11.65
C SER A 117 -2.26 -11.89 12.67
N SER A 118 -3.45 -11.52 12.22
CA SER A 118 -4.55 -11.25 13.16
C SER A 118 -4.99 -12.53 13.88
N TYR A 119 -5.09 -12.46 15.20
CA TYR A 119 -5.62 -13.58 15.99
C TYR A 119 -7.16 -13.69 15.87
N GLN A 120 -7.82 -12.67 15.32
CA GLN A 120 -9.26 -12.64 15.16
C GLN A 120 -9.66 -13.35 13.85
N LEU A 121 -10.14 -14.59 13.95
CA LEU A 121 -10.54 -15.43 12.80
C LEU A 121 -11.55 -14.78 11.84
N SER A 122 -12.34 -13.80 12.33
CA SER A 122 -13.35 -13.08 11.55
C SER A 122 -12.80 -11.85 10.81
N LYS A 123 -11.60 -11.36 11.14
CA LYS A 123 -11.03 -10.17 10.51
C LYS A 123 -10.32 -10.57 9.21
N ARG A 124 -11.07 -10.44 8.11
CA ARG A 124 -10.59 -10.58 6.73
C ARG A 124 -10.18 -9.23 6.17
N SER A 125 -9.47 -9.23 5.05
CA SER A 125 -9.20 -8.00 4.32
C SER A 125 -10.49 -7.31 3.91
N LEU A 126 -10.50 -5.97 4.01
CA LEU A 126 -11.63 -5.13 3.69
C LEU A 126 -11.25 -4.21 2.54
N VAL A 127 -12.03 -4.25 1.46
CA VAL A 127 -11.90 -3.31 0.34
C VAL A 127 -12.91 -2.19 0.50
N VAL A 128 -12.46 -0.95 0.40
CA VAL A 128 -13.31 0.25 0.49
C VAL A 128 -13.01 1.21 -0.64
N ALA A 129 -13.99 2.03 -1.03
CA ALA A 129 -13.78 3.09 -2.00
C ALA A 129 -12.71 4.09 -1.52
N ALA A 130 -11.88 4.57 -2.44
CA ALA A 130 -10.75 5.45 -2.13
C ALA A 130 -11.15 6.90 -1.79
N ASP A 131 -12.41 7.29 -2.02
CA ASP A 131 -12.96 8.57 -1.57
C ASP A 131 -13.14 8.65 -0.04
N LYS A 132 -13.09 7.49 0.64
CA LYS A 132 -13.19 7.40 2.09
C LYS A 132 -11.90 7.75 2.78
N GLN A 133 -12.03 8.47 3.89
CA GLN A 133 -10.96 8.71 4.86
C GLN A 133 -10.93 7.58 5.88
N ILE A 134 -9.73 7.05 6.09
CA ILE A 134 -9.45 6.01 7.07
C ILE A 134 -8.61 6.64 8.18
N GLU A 135 -9.04 6.46 9.41
CA GLU A 135 -8.31 6.86 10.61
C GLU A 135 -7.95 5.61 11.41
N ILE A 136 -6.68 5.52 11.81
CA ILE A 136 -6.16 4.41 12.60
C ILE A 136 -5.52 4.96 13.87
N ARG A 137 -5.97 4.45 15.02
CA ARG A 137 -5.46 4.83 16.33
C ARG A 137 -4.95 3.62 17.12
N PRO A 138 -3.72 3.66 17.62
CA PRO A 138 -3.26 2.83 18.72
C PRO A 138 -4.24 2.81 19.90
N ARG A 139 -4.47 1.64 20.51
CA ARG A 139 -5.42 1.47 21.63
C ARG A 139 -4.76 1.07 22.95
N ASP A 140 -3.49 0.72 22.91
CA ASP A 140 -2.70 0.28 24.07
C ASP A 140 -1.41 1.09 24.16
N GLY A 141 -0.78 1.07 25.33
CA GLY A 141 0.45 1.80 25.64
C GLY A 141 1.73 1.22 25.02
N GLU A 142 1.60 0.40 23.98
CA GLU A 142 2.74 -0.17 23.26
C GLU A 142 3.35 0.85 22.29
N GLN A 143 4.52 0.49 21.76
CA GLN A 143 5.20 1.28 20.73
C GLN A 143 4.85 0.74 19.35
N TYR A 144 4.39 1.64 18.48
CA TYR A 144 3.94 1.30 17.14
C TYR A 144 4.90 1.86 16.11
N TYR A 145 5.05 1.12 15.03
CA TYR A 145 5.90 1.45 13.91
C TYR A 145 5.06 1.63 12.66
N VAL A 146 5.09 2.82 12.08
CA VAL A 146 4.44 3.13 10.81
C VAL A 146 5.50 3.10 9.71
N ALA A 147 5.29 2.28 8.69
CA ALA A 147 6.13 2.22 7.51
C ALA A 147 5.32 2.51 6.25
N VAL A 148 5.81 3.45 5.45
CA VAL A 148 5.21 3.92 4.21
C VAL A 148 6.10 3.49 3.04
N ASP A 149 5.53 2.72 2.10
CA ASP A 149 6.21 2.10 0.94
C ASP A 149 7.50 1.34 1.30
N GLY A 150 7.64 0.91 2.56
CA GLY A 150 8.84 0.27 3.10
C GLY A 150 10.08 1.18 3.18
N GLN A 151 9.95 2.49 2.95
CA GLN A 151 11.07 3.42 2.86
C GLN A 151 11.05 4.50 3.95
N THR A 152 9.87 5.08 4.19
CA THR A 152 9.71 6.11 5.23
C THR A 152 9.10 5.48 6.47
N CYS A 153 9.78 5.66 7.59
CA CYS A 153 9.44 4.96 8.81
C CYS A 153 9.40 5.93 10.00
N MET A 154 8.38 5.76 10.85
CA MET A 154 8.14 6.63 11.99
C MET A 154 7.54 5.85 13.15
N ASN A 155 7.87 6.24 14.37
CA ASN A 155 7.29 5.66 15.57
C ASN A 155 6.11 6.51 16.03
N ILE A 156 5.03 5.85 16.47
CA ILE A 156 3.89 6.50 17.12
C ILE A 156 3.60 5.81 18.46
N THR A 157 3.04 6.57 19.41
CA THR A 157 2.60 6.01 20.70
C THR A 157 1.08 5.87 20.76
N GLU A 158 0.53 5.52 21.92
CA GLU A 158 -0.92 5.49 22.18
C GLU A 158 -1.66 6.82 21.90
N HIS A 159 -0.95 7.94 21.84
CA HIS A 159 -1.51 9.25 21.46
C HIS A 159 -1.36 9.56 19.97
N GLY A 160 -0.84 8.60 19.20
CA GLY A 160 -0.69 8.70 17.77
C GLY A 160 -2.02 8.59 17.03
N THR A 161 -2.12 9.18 15.86
CA THR A 161 -3.23 8.93 14.93
C THR A 161 -2.70 8.99 13.51
N VAL A 162 -3.05 7.97 12.70
CA VAL A 162 -2.69 7.90 11.29
C VAL A 162 -3.95 8.15 10.46
N HIS A 163 -3.95 9.22 9.69
CA HIS A 163 -5.01 9.54 8.72
C HIS A 163 -4.55 9.16 7.33
N ILE A 164 -5.42 8.48 6.60
CA ILE A 164 -5.16 7.98 5.26
C ILE A 164 -6.33 8.41 4.37
N LYS A 165 -6.01 9.04 3.25
CA LYS A 165 -6.99 9.42 2.23
C LYS A 165 -6.37 9.30 0.85
N LYS A 166 -7.20 9.29 -0.20
CA LYS A 166 -6.70 9.44 -1.58
C LYS A 166 -6.04 10.81 -1.72
N ALA A 167 -4.87 10.83 -2.36
CA ALA A 167 -4.17 12.07 -2.67
C ALA A 167 -4.86 12.79 -3.82
N ASP A 168 -4.78 14.13 -3.85
CA ASP A 168 -5.40 14.95 -4.89
C ASP A 168 -4.70 14.80 -6.26
N ARG A 169 -3.55 14.12 -6.29
CA ARG A 169 -2.77 13.84 -7.50
C ARG A 169 -2.41 12.36 -7.59
N GLY A 170 -2.49 11.81 -8.80
CA GLY A 170 -1.95 10.50 -9.14
C GLY A 170 -0.48 10.55 -9.55
N LEU A 171 0.14 9.38 -9.63
CA LEU A 171 1.43 9.17 -10.28
C LEU A 171 1.20 8.85 -11.75
N LYS A 172 1.86 9.60 -12.63
CA LYS A 172 1.85 9.33 -14.08
C LYS A 172 3.05 8.47 -14.45
N LEU A 173 2.79 7.29 -14.99
CA LEU A 173 3.80 6.36 -15.47
C LEU A 173 3.83 6.39 -16.98
N ALA A 174 5.02 6.49 -17.55
CA ALA A 174 5.23 6.32 -18.98
C ALA A 174 5.35 4.83 -19.31
N VAL A 175 4.52 4.38 -20.25
CA VAL A 175 4.43 3.00 -20.71
C VAL A 175 4.87 2.96 -22.17
N VAL A 176 6.11 2.53 -22.39
CA VAL A 176 6.75 2.41 -23.72
C VAL A 176 6.50 1.04 -24.35
N LYS A 177 6.28 0.02 -23.52
CA LYS A 177 5.92 -1.34 -23.92
C LYS A 177 4.52 -1.65 -23.38
N PRO A 178 3.53 -1.95 -24.24
CA PRO A 178 2.22 -2.39 -23.78
C PRO A 178 2.38 -3.59 -22.85
N ARG A 179 1.76 -3.52 -21.67
CA ARG A 179 1.86 -4.58 -20.68
C ARG A 179 0.49 -4.80 -20.05
N PHE A 180 0.01 -6.04 -20.11
CA PHE A 180 -1.26 -6.39 -19.53
C PHE A 180 -1.04 -6.85 -18.09
N PHE A 181 -1.73 -6.20 -17.15
CA PHE A 181 -1.59 -6.46 -15.72
C PHE A 181 -1.76 -7.95 -15.40
N PHE A 182 -2.83 -8.59 -15.91
CA PHE A 182 -3.13 -9.99 -15.65
C PHE A 182 -2.08 -10.96 -16.20
N GLU A 183 -1.46 -10.66 -17.34
CA GLU A 183 -0.36 -11.48 -17.88
C GLU A 183 0.87 -11.39 -16.96
N THR A 184 1.22 -10.17 -16.54
CA THR A 184 2.34 -9.93 -15.61
C THR A 184 2.11 -10.64 -14.26
N MET A 185 0.86 -10.73 -13.82
CA MET A 185 0.52 -11.48 -12.60
C MET A 185 0.71 -12.98 -12.75
N VAL A 186 0.20 -13.57 -13.84
CA VAL A 186 0.33 -15.01 -14.09
C VAL A 186 1.81 -15.40 -14.18
N GLU A 187 2.62 -14.63 -14.90
CA GLU A 187 4.07 -14.85 -14.98
C GLU A 187 4.75 -14.84 -13.60
N ARG A 188 4.29 -13.99 -12.68
CA ARG A 188 4.85 -13.91 -11.32
C ARG A 188 4.41 -15.08 -10.45
N LEU A 189 3.11 -15.37 -10.40
CA LEU A 189 2.57 -16.43 -9.56
C LEU A 189 3.02 -17.82 -10.01
N GLN A 190 3.31 -18.01 -11.29
CA GLN A 190 3.88 -19.26 -11.81
C GLN A 190 5.34 -19.44 -11.40
N ARG A 191 6.14 -18.37 -11.35
CA ARG A 191 7.53 -18.46 -10.87
C ARG A 191 7.62 -18.95 -9.43
N ASP A 192 6.67 -18.59 -8.58
CA ASP A 192 6.61 -19.07 -7.19
C ASP A 192 6.24 -20.57 -7.08
N GLN A 193 5.76 -21.22 -8.15
CA GLN A 193 5.45 -22.66 -8.17
C GLN A 193 6.62 -23.53 -8.65
N ASP A 194 7.59 -22.94 -9.36
CA ASP A 194 8.73 -23.63 -9.95
C ASP A 194 10.03 -23.50 -9.10
N GLU A 195 9.99 -22.75 -7.99
CA GLU A 195 11.03 -22.65 -6.94
C GLU A 195 10.72 -23.55 -5.73
#